data_AF-A0A1A8JCI0-F1
#
_entry.id   AF-A0A1A8JCI0-F1
#
_cell.length_a   1.000
_cell.length_b   1.000
_cell.length_c   1.000
_cell.angle_alpha   90.00
_cell.angle_beta   90.00
_cell.angle_gamma   90.00
#
_symmetry.space_group_name_H-M   'P 1'
#
loop_
_entity.id
_entity.type
_entity.pdbx_description
1 polymer ?
#
loop_
_entity_poly.entity_id
_entity_poly.type
_entity_poly.pdbx_seq_one_letter_code
_entity_poly.pdbx_strand_id
1 'polypeptide(L)'
;LHSQAELLASLRNDIADIFKKELHDTLGDALSTIKFDLQAVKTQLAIDKAANDSTMSELKGTVKEMEHALTVCSDDVAEMKNTIKSLTAHVAKLENKCEDLESRSRRNNVRILGVPEGPDTSTTAAVASLLKEAFDLGKEPLLDRSHR
;
A
#
# COMPACT_ATOMS: atom_id res chain seq x y z
N LEU A 1 -23.91 -80.84 58.00
CA LEU A 1 -23.11 -80.95 56.76
C LEU A 1 -23.92 -80.61 55.51
N HIS A 2 -25.07 -81.24 55.25
CA HIS A 2 -25.87 -80.98 54.03
C HIS A 2 -26.45 -79.54 53.94
N SER A 3 -27.09 -79.05 55.01
CA SER A 3 -27.68 -77.70 55.07
C SER A 3 -26.66 -76.55 54.93
N GLN A 4 -25.40 -76.77 55.33
CA GLN A 4 -24.35 -75.75 55.26
C GLN A 4 -23.80 -75.60 53.82
N ALA A 5 -23.78 -76.68 53.05
CA ALA A 5 -23.39 -76.68 51.65
C ALA A 5 -24.45 -76.01 50.76
N GLU A 6 -25.74 -76.23 51.04
CA GLU A 6 -26.84 -75.53 50.36
C GLU A 6 -26.81 -74.03 50.61
N LEU A 7 -26.56 -73.60 51.86
CA LEU A 7 -26.45 -72.18 52.19
C LEU A 7 -25.29 -71.51 51.43
N LEU A 8 -24.13 -72.16 51.37
CA LEU A 8 -22.97 -71.67 50.60
C LEU A 8 -23.25 -71.61 49.10
N ALA A 9 -23.98 -72.58 48.55
CA ALA A 9 -24.38 -72.57 47.15
C ALA A 9 -25.37 -71.44 46.83
N SER A 10 -26.37 -71.22 47.71
CA SER A 10 -27.30 -70.09 47.61
C SER A 10 -26.56 -68.77 47.62
N LEU A 11 -25.68 -68.57 48.61
CA LEU A 11 -24.92 -67.34 48.76
C LEU A 11 -24.02 -67.06 47.55
N ARG A 12 -23.42 -68.11 46.96
CA ARG A 12 -22.60 -67.99 45.74
C ARG A 12 -23.43 -67.54 44.55
N ASN A 13 -24.66 -68.06 44.41
CA ASN A 13 -25.57 -67.68 43.34
C ASN A 13 -26.04 -66.23 43.52
N ASP A 14 -26.46 -65.85 44.74
CA ASP A 14 -26.88 -64.49 45.05
C ASP A 14 -25.78 -63.47 44.76
N ILE A 15 -24.54 -63.76 45.18
CA ILE A 15 -23.37 -62.90 44.90
C ILE A 15 -23.12 -62.81 43.40
N ALA A 16 -23.19 -63.92 42.67
CA ALA A 16 -22.99 -63.92 41.21
C ALA A 16 -24.06 -63.11 40.48
N ASP A 17 -25.32 -63.20 40.91
CA ASP A 17 -26.43 -62.47 40.33
C ASP A 17 -26.34 -60.97 40.64
N ILE A 18 -25.98 -60.59 41.87
CA ILE A 18 -25.70 -59.20 42.25
C ILE A 18 -24.56 -58.65 41.40
N PHE A 19 -23.42 -59.35 41.33
CA PHE A 19 -22.28 -58.90 40.54
C PHE A 19 -22.63 -58.72 39.07
N LYS A 20 -23.35 -59.69 38.50
CA LYS A 20 -23.74 -59.65 37.09
C LYS A 20 -24.69 -58.49 36.80
N LYS A 21 -25.64 -58.25 37.69
CA LYS A 21 -26.57 -57.13 37.60
C LYS A 21 -25.83 -55.79 37.72
N GLU A 22 -25.04 -55.61 38.77
CA GLU A 22 -24.37 -54.35 39.06
C GLU A 22 -23.30 -54.02 37.99
N LEU A 23 -22.59 -55.03 37.48
CA LEU A 23 -21.69 -54.89 36.33
C LEU A 23 -22.47 -54.51 35.07
N HIS A 24 -23.60 -55.18 34.79
CA HIS A 24 -24.43 -54.85 33.62
C HIS A 24 -24.98 -53.42 33.72
N ASP A 25 -25.48 -53.01 34.89
CA ASP A 25 -26.07 -51.70 35.09
C ASP A 25 -24.99 -50.61 34.95
N THR A 26 -23.87 -50.73 35.69
CA THR A 26 -22.79 -49.73 35.63
C THR A 26 -22.12 -49.63 34.25
N LEU A 27 -21.84 -50.77 33.61
CA LEU A 27 -21.24 -50.77 32.27
C LEU A 27 -22.24 -50.30 31.21
N GLY A 28 -23.51 -50.68 31.35
CA GLY A 28 -24.59 -50.25 30.46
C GLY A 28 -24.80 -48.74 30.50
N ASP A 29 -24.80 -48.16 31.69
CA ASP A 29 -24.90 -46.70 31.89
C ASP A 29 -23.69 -45.99 31.30
N ALA A 30 -22.47 -46.44 31.63
CA ALA A 30 -21.24 -45.84 31.11
C ALA A 30 -21.15 -45.88 29.58
N LEU A 31 -21.50 -47.01 28.96
CA LEU A 31 -21.53 -47.15 27.50
C LEU A 31 -22.62 -46.27 26.87
N SER A 32 -23.76 -46.10 27.53
CA SER A 32 -24.83 -45.23 27.06
C SER A 32 -24.42 -43.76 27.09
N THR A 33 -23.76 -43.32 28.16
CA THR A 33 -23.17 -41.98 28.26
C THR A 33 -22.10 -41.75 27.19
N ILE A 34 -21.12 -42.66 27.05
CA ILE A 34 -20.07 -42.55 26.03
C ILE A 34 -20.68 -42.46 24.63
N LYS A 35 -21.71 -43.28 24.34
CA LYS A 35 -22.41 -43.22 23.05
C LYS A 35 -23.03 -41.85 22.81
N PHE A 36 -23.66 -41.26 23.82
CA PHE A 36 -24.28 -39.95 23.70
C PHE A 36 -23.23 -38.85 23.46
N ASP A 37 -22.15 -38.86 24.25
CA ASP A 37 -21.04 -37.91 24.12
C ASP A 37 -20.37 -38.01 22.74
N LEU A 38 -20.17 -39.23 22.23
CA LEU A 38 -19.56 -39.45 20.91
C LEU A 38 -20.47 -38.93 19.79
N GLN A 39 -21.79 -39.09 19.90
CA GLN A 39 -22.73 -38.48 18.97
C GLN A 39 -22.71 -36.95 19.06
N ALA A 40 -22.66 -36.39 20.26
CA ALA A 40 -22.56 -34.95 20.46
C ALA A 40 -21.29 -34.37 19.83
N VAL A 41 -20.13 -34.97 20.10
CA VAL A 41 -18.84 -34.58 19.50
C VAL A 41 -18.89 -34.70 17.98
N LYS A 42 -19.46 -35.77 17.44
CA LYS A 42 -19.62 -35.94 15.98
C LYS A 42 -20.47 -34.82 15.37
N THR A 43 -21.57 -34.44 16.02
CA THR A 43 -22.41 -33.34 15.54
C THR A 43 -21.69 -32.00 15.62
N GLN A 44 -20.99 -31.73 16.72
CA GLN A 44 -20.23 -30.48 16.87
C GLN A 44 -19.12 -30.37 15.82
N LEU A 45 -18.36 -31.45 15.57
CA LEU A 45 -17.31 -31.47 14.56
C LEU A 45 -17.85 -31.21 13.15
N ALA A 46 -19.05 -31.72 12.83
CA ALA A 46 -19.69 -31.46 11.54
C ALA A 46 -20.09 -29.99 11.38
N ILE A 47 -20.58 -29.36 12.46
CA ILE A 47 -20.93 -27.93 12.49
C ILE A 47 -19.68 -27.08 12.33
N ASP A 48 -18.64 -27.35 13.12
CA ASP A 48 -17.38 -26.59 13.09
C ASP A 48 -16.69 -26.72 11.73
N LYS A 49 -16.74 -27.91 11.12
CA LYS A 49 -16.25 -28.12 9.76
C LYS A 49 -16.99 -27.26 8.75
N ALA A 50 -18.32 -27.22 8.80
CA ALA A 50 -19.12 -26.41 7.89
C ALA A 50 -18.83 -24.91 8.07
N ALA A 51 -18.67 -24.46 9.32
CA ALA A 51 -18.29 -23.07 9.63
C ALA A 51 -16.89 -22.72 9.10
N ASN A 52 -15.92 -23.61 9.28
CA ASN A 52 -14.57 -23.43 8.74
C ASN A 52 -14.55 -23.42 7.20
N ASP A 53 -15.31 -24.30 6.56
CA ASP A 53 -15.41 -24.34 5.10
C ASP A 53 -16.03 -23.02 4.54
N SER A 54 -17.02 -22.45 5.25
CA SER A 54 -17.60 -21.13 4.94
C SER A 54 -16.57 -20.00 5.07
N THR A 55 -15.90 -19.89 6.22
CA THR A 55 -14.92 -18.82 6.46
C THR A 55 -13.74 -18.92 5.50
N MET A 56 -13.29 -20.13 5.17
CA MET A 56 -12.24 -20.36 4.18
C MET A 56 -12.66 -19.91 2.77
N SER A 57 -13.93 -20.13 2.40
CA SER A 57 -14.48 -19.67 1.12
C SER A 57 -14.54 -18.14 1.04
N GLU A 58 -14.96 -17.49 2.12
CA GLU A 58 -15.00 -16.02 2.22
C GLU A 58 -13.60 -15.42 2.12
N LEU A 59 -12.64 -15.93 2.90
CA LEU A 59 -11.25 -15.49 2.86
C LEU A 59 -10.64 -15.65 1.47
N LYS A 60 -10.92 -16.76 0.78
CA LYS A 60 -10.46 -16.98 -0.59
C LYS A 60 -11.06 -15.95 -1.56
N GLY A 61 -12.30 -15.53 -1.34
CA GLY A 61 -12.93 -14.44 -2.09
C GLY A 61 -12.21 -13.12 -1.87
N THR A 62 -12.04 -12.72 -0.61
CA THR A 62 -11.34 -11.47 -0.24
C THR A 62 -9.91 -11.43 -0.77
N VAL A 63 -9.15 -12.53 -0.68
CA VAL A 63 -7.78 -12.59 -1.22
C VAL A 63 -7.75 -12.34 -2.73
N LYS A 64 -8.67 -12.94 -3.49
CA LYS A 64 -8.76 -12.70 -4.94
C LYS A 64 -9.08 -11.25 -5.29
N GLU A 65 -10.00 -10.64 -4.54
CA GLU A 65 -10.34 -9.23 -4.73
C GLU A 65 -9.14 -8.32 -4.42
N MET A 66 -8.39 -8.63 -3.36
CA MET A 66 -7.16 -7.92 -3.02
C MET A 66 -6.07 -8.08 -4.07
N GLU A 67 -5.85 -9.29 -4.60
CA GLU A 67 -4.90 -9.56 -5.68
C GLU A 67 -5.25 -8.76 -6.95
N HIS A 68 -6.54 -8.71 -7.29
CA HIS A 68 -7.02 -7.91 -8.42
C HIS A 68 -6.80 -6.41 -8.19
N ALA A 69 -7.20 -5.88 -7.03
CA ALA A 69 -7.00 -4.47 -6.69
C ALA A 69 -5.52 -4.08 -6.68
N LEU A 70 -4.64 -4.95 -6.19
CA LEU A 70 -3.19 -4.74 -6.21
C LEU A 70 -2.63 -4.70 -7.63
N THR A 71 -3.13 -5.57 -8.51
CA THR A 71 -2.73 -5.58 -9.93
C THR A 71 -3.12 -4.26 -10.61
N VAL A 72 -4.36 -3.83 -10.45
CA VAL A 72 -4.84 -2.54 -11.00
C VAL A 72 -4.02 -1.37 -10.45
N CYS A 73 -3.79 -1.35 -9.13
CA CYS A 73 -2.97 -0.29 -8.51
C CYS A 73 -1.53 -0.28 -9.04
N SER A 74 -0.94 -1.45 -9.30
CA SER A 74 0.39 -1.55 -9.90
C SER A 74 0.41 -0.97 -11.32
N ASP A 75 -0.62 -1.25 -12.12
CA ASP A 75 -0.75 -0.72 -13.48
C ASP A 75 -0.92 0.81 -13.47
N ASP A 76 -1.78 1.33 -12.59
CA ASP A 76 -2.00 2.77 -12.41
C ASP A 76 -0.70 3.48 -12.01
N VAL A 77 0.08 2.91 -11.09
CA VAL A 77 1.38 3.46 -10.67
C VAL A 77 2.37 3.47 -11.84
N ALA A 78 2.36 2.44 -12.69
CA ALA A 78 3.21 2.41 -13.87
C ALA A 78 2.81 3.48 -14.90
N GLU A 79 1.52 3.70 -15.12
CA GLU A 79 1.00 4.76 -15.98
C GLU A 79 1.36 6.14 -15.44
N MET A 80 1.12 6.40 -14.15
CA MET A 80 1.48 7.65 -13.49
C MET A 80 2.97 7.97 -13.64
N LYS A 81 3.83 6.96 -13.46
CA LYS A 81 5.29 7.12 -13.63
C LYS A 81 5.65 7.52 -15.06
N ASN A 82 4.97 6.97 -16.07
CA ASN A 82 5.19 7.33 -17.46
C ASN A 82 4.71 8.76 -17.75
N THR A 83 3.55 9.16 -17.22
CA THR A 83 3.03 10.52 -17.34
C THR A 83 3.97 11.54 -16.69
N ILE A 84 4.47 11.24 -15.49
CA ILE A 84 5.46 12.11 -14.82
C ILE A 84 6.71 12.27 -15.68
N LYS A 85 7.29 11.18 -16.21
CA LYS A 85 8.45 11.26 -17.10
C LYS A 85 8.19 12.13 -18.33
N SER A 86 7.04 11.97 -18.96
CA SER A 86 6.63 12.77 -20.12
C SER A 86 6.53 14.25 -19.74
N LEU A 87 5.84 14.56 -18.65
CA LEU A 87 5.66 15.93 -18.19
C LEU A 87 7.00 16.58 -17.81
N THR A 88 7.88 15.87 -17.12
CA THR A 88 9.24 16.35 -16.81
C THR A 88 10.03 16.68 -18.08
N ALA A 89 9.96 15.82 -19.11
CA ALA A 89 10.61 16.10 -20.39
C ALA A 89 10.01 17.34 -21.09
N HIS A 90 8.69 17.51 -21.01
CA HIS A 90 8.01 18.70 -21.55
C HIS A 90 8.40 19.99 -20.82
N VAL A 91 8.48 19.95 -19.49
CA VAL A 91 8.94 21.10 -18.67
C VAL A 91 10.36 21.47 -19.05
N ALA A 92 11.30 20.51 -19.07
CA ALA A 92 12.68 20.77 -19.47
C ALA A 92 12.79 21.36 -20.88
N LYS A 93 11.96 20.90 -21.82
CA LYS A 93 11.91 21.45 -23.18
C LYS A 93 11.41 22.90 -23.19
N LEU A 94 10.40 23.21 -22.39
CA LEU A 94 9.86 24.57 -22.27
C LEU A 94 10.84 25.51 -21.60
N GLU A 95 11.51 25.08 -20.53
CA GLU A 95 12.57 25.83 -19.86
C GLU A 95 13.69 26.21 -20.83
N ASN A 96 14.21 25.23 -21.59
CA ASN A 96 15.22 25.49 -22.61
C ASN A 96 14.74 26.46 -23.70
N LYS A 97 13.47 26.40 -24.09
CA LYS A 97 12.89 27.32 -25.07
C LYS A 97 12.76 28.74 -24.50
N CYS A 98 12.36 28.88 -23.25
CA CYS A 98 12.29 30.17 -22.56
C CYS A 98 13.68 30.81 -22.45
N GLU A 99 14.69 30.03 -22.04
CA GLU A 99 16.08 30.49 -21.96
C GLU A 99 16.62 30.96 -23.33
N ASP A 100 16.37 30.19 -24.41
CA ASP A 100 16.77 30.60 -25.76
C ASP A 100 16.08 31.90 -26.19
N LEU A 101 14.77 32.02 -25.96
CA LEU A 101 14.02 33.22 -26.30
C LEU A 101 14.48 34.44 -25.51
N GLU A 102 14.75 34.29 -24.21
CA GLU A 102 15.27 35.37 -23.37
C GLU A 102 16.68 35.79 -23.83
N SER A 103 17.55 34.82 -24.09
CA SER A 103 18.91 35.05 -24.62
C SER A 103 18.89 35.77 -25.97
N ARG A 104 17.96 35.39 -26.86
CA ARG A 104 17.77 36.04 -28.17
C ARG A 104 17.22 37.46 -28.04
N SER A 105 16.26 37.66 -27.15
CA SER A 105 15.65 38.97 -26.89
C SER A 105 16.69 39.96 -26.35
N ARG A 106 17.60 39.50 -25.49
CA ARG A 106 18.64 40.33 -24.86
C ARG A 106 19.99 40.32 -25.59
N ARG A 107 20.12 39.62 -26.72
CA ARG A 107 21.40 39.39 -27.41
C ARG A 107 22.17 40.66 -27.74
N ASN A 108 21.46 41.72 -28.10
CA ASN A 108 22.05 43.00 -28.48
C ASN A 108 22.01 44.03 -27.33
N ASN A 109 21.60 43.61 -26.13
CA ASN A 109 21.55 44.47 -24.98
C ASN A 109 22.90 44.42 -24.25
N VAL A 110 23.42 45.59 -23.90
CA VAL A 110 24.61 45.73 -23.05
C VAL A 110 24.22 46.42 -21.76
N ARG A 111 24.80 45.98 -20.64
CA ARG A 111 24.57 46.57 -19.32
C ARG A 111 25.85 47.26 -18.85
N ILE A 112 25.77 48.58 -18.68
CA ILE A 112 26.88 49.41 -18.22
C ILE A 112 26.70 49.64 -16.73
N LEU A 113 27.70 49.29 -15.92
CA LEU A 113 27.68 49.45 -14.46
C LEU A 113 28.57 50.62 -14.05
N GLY A 114 28.21 51.31 -12.97
CA GLY A 114 29.03 52.40 -12.40
C GLY A 114 28.93 53.74 -13.13
N VAL A 115 27.87 53.97 -13.91
CA VAL A 115 27.61 55.28 -14.54
C VAL A 115 27.10 56.26 -13.48
N PRO A 116 27.75 57.42 -13.26
CA PRO A 116 27.27 58.46 -12.35
C PRO A 116 25.89 58.99 -12.77
N GLU A 117 25.00 59.22 -11.81
CA GLU A 117 23.62 59.64 -12.09
C GLU A 117 23.51 61.15 -12.37
N GLY A 118 22.72 61.49 -13.39
CA GLY A 118 22.36 62.86 -13.75
C GLY A 118 21.15 62.88 -14.69
N PRO A 119 20.47 64.03 -14.86
CA PRO A 119 19.17 64.11 -15.54
C PRO A 119 19.16 63.57 -16.98
N ASP A 120 20.28 63.64 -17.71
CA ASP A 120 20.37 63.20 -19.11
C ASP A 120 21.28 61.98 -19.34
N THR A 121 21.74 61.34 -18.27
CA THR A 121 22.77 60.28 -18.32
C THR A 121 22.30 58.97 -18.95
N SER A 122 20.98 58.72 -18.99
CA SER A 122 20.38 57.53 -19.59
C SER A 122 19.81 57.76 -20.98
N THR A 123 20.06 58.93 -21.60
CA THR A 123 19.62 59.21 -22.97
C THR A 123 20.52 58.48 -23.99
N THR A 124 19.98 58.18 -25.17
CA THR A 124 20.72 57.44 -26.20
C THR A 124 21.95 58.21 -26.67
N ALA A 125 21.85 59.53 -26.78
CA ALA A 125 22.97 60.40 -27.13
C ALA A 125 24.08 60.37 -26.07
N ALA A 126 23.74 60.49 -24.78
CA ALA A 126 24.73 60.44 -23.70
C ALA A 126 25.45 59.08 -23.64
N VAL A 127 24.71 57.97 -23.78
CA VAL A 127 25.31 56.63 -23.79
C VAL A 127 26.16 56.40 -25.04
N ALA A 128 25.75 56.90 -26.21
CA ALA A 128 26.55 56.78 -27.44
C ALA A 128 27.87 57.56 -27.36
N SER A 129 27.84 58.77 -26.80
CA SER A 129 29.04 59.58 -26.53
C SER A 129 29.96 58.88 -25.52
N LEU A 130 29.41 58.35 -24.42
CA LEU A 130 30.16 57.58 -23.43
C LEU A 130 30.87 56.36 -24.06
N LEU A 131 30.16 55.59 -24.90
CA LEU A 131 30.75 54.42 -25.56
C LEU A 131 31.82 54.82 -26.57
N LYS A 132 31.64 55.93 -27.29
CA LYS A 132 32.64 56.45 -28.22
C LYS A 132 33.95 56.79 -27.50
N GLU A 133 33.84 57.49 -26.37
CA GLU A 133 35.01 57.89 -25.56
C GLU A 133 35.67 56.68 -24.88
N ALA A 134 34.88 55.76 -24.29
CA ALA A 134 35.40 54.62 -23.57
C ALA A 134 36.12 53.59 -24.47
N PHE A 135 35.66 53.42 -25.71
CA PHE A 135 36.20 52.44 -26.66
C PHE A 135 36.99 53.05 -27.83
N ASP A 136 37.24 54.36 -27.81
CA ASP A 136 37.95 55.11 -28.87
C ASP A 136 37.37 54.86 -30.28
N LEU A 137 36.05 54.99 -30.40
CA LEU A 137 35.35 54.73 -31.67
C LEU A 137 35.44 55.95 -32.60
N GLY A 138 35.77 55.73 -33.88
CA GLY A 138 35.81 56.79 -34.88
C GLY A 138 34.47 57.52 -35.13
N LYS A 139 33.35 56.92 -34.72
CA LYS A 139 32.01 57.51 -34.77
C LYS A 139 31.14 57.00 -33.61
N GLU A 140 30.09 57.74 -33.29
CA GLU A 140 29.11 57.30 -32.28
C GLU A 140 28.37 56.04 -32.74
N PRO A 141 28.20 55.04 -31.86
CA PRO A 141 27.43 53.84 -32.15
C PRO A 141 25.93 54.18 -32.21
N LEU A 142 25.19 53.47 -33.08
CA LEU A 142 23.74 53.60 -33.17
C LEU A 142 23.08 52.81 -32.02
N LEU A 143 22.23 53.48 -31.23
CA LEU A 143 21.51 52.89 -30.12
C LEU A 143 20.01 53.02 -30.34
N ASP A 144 19.29 51.89 -30.31
CA ASP A 144 17.83 51.87 -30.48
C ASP A 144 17.10 52.40 -29.25
N ARG A 145 17.55 51.99 -28.05
CA ARG A 145 16.97 52.41 -26.76
C ARG A 145 18.05 52.43 -25.70
N SER A 146 17.92 53.36 -24.76
CA SER A 146 18.69 53.41 -23.52
C SER A 146 17.73 53.66 -22.36
N HIS A 147 17.98 53.00 -21.24
CA HIS A 147 17.19 53.13 -20.03
C HIS A 147 18.05 52.77 -18.81
N ARG A 148 17.55 53.15 -17.64
CA ARG A 148 18.11 52.78 -16.33
C ARG A 148 17.36 51.59 -15.76
#